data_AF-I4C489-F1
#
_entry.id   AF-I4C489-F1
#
_cell.length_a   1.000
_cell.length_b   1.000
_cell.length_c   1.000
_cell.angle_alpha   90.00
_cell.angle_beta   90.00
_cell.angle_gamma   90.00
#
_symmetry.space_group_name_H-M   'P 1'
#
loop_
_entity.id
_entity.type
_entity.pdbx_description
1 polymer ?
#
loop_
_entity_poly.entity_id
_entity_poly.type
_entity_poly.pdbx_seq_one_letter_code
_entity_poly.pdbx_strand_id
1 'polypeptide(L)'
;MPVVSNSTYTAPLLFRNAHVQTVYPSLFRRVTGVEYTRRRITTPDDDFIDIDIASVGARKAGIILHGLEGNSGRSYVLGMARVLTRNGWDAIAMNFRGCSGESNKLPRFYHSGDTDDLSTVLTNVEEIDAYEELALIGFSLGGNLILKYLGERGTNVHETVKRSAVFSVPCDLCAGARKIGSSGNRPYMSRFLRMLREKIRAKMAIMPGRINDNGYESIKDFEDFDNRYTAPLHGFKDAEDYWLQSSCKQYIPEISVPTLLVNAQDDPFLTPECYPLEEAARNENFFFEITRHGGHVGFVAFNASRQYWSELRTAAFLNGNS
;
A
#
# COMPACT_ATOMS: atom_id res chain seq x y z
N MET A 1 -17.54 4.36 17.20
CA MET A 1 -16.60 5.47 17.47
C MET A 1 -15.45 5.35 16.50
N PRO A 2 -14.96 6.46 15.93
CA PRO A 2 -13.95 6.44 14.87
C PRO A 2 -12.58 5.91 15.32
N VAL A 3 -12.33 5.75 16.63
CA VAL A 3 -11.15 5.03 17.14
C VAL A 3 -11.61 3.72 17.80
N VAL A 4 -11.17 2.59 17.23
CA VAL A 4 -11.42 1.24 17.75
C VAL A 4 -10.33 0.90 18.77
N SER A 5 -10.66 1.07 20.05
CA SER A 5 -9.71 0.89 21.16
C SER A 5 -9.47 -0.57 21.55
N ASN A 6 -10.42 -1.46 21.26
CA ASN A 6 -10.32 -2.89 21.58
C ASN A 6 -10.24 -3.72 20.30
N SER A 7 -9.03 -3.87 19.75
CA SER A 7 -8.80 -4.81 18.65
C SER A 7 -8.95 -6.26 19.10
N THR A 8 -9.52 -7.10 18.24
CA THR A 8 -9.61 -8.55 18.46
C THR A 8 -8.29 -9.28 18.17
N TYR A 9 -7.28 -8.59 17.62
CA TYR A 9 -6.03 -9.22 17.24
C TYR A 9 -5.19 -9.65 18.45
N THR A 10 -4.87 -10.93 18.52
CA THR A 10 -3.89 -11.48 19.48
C THR A 10 -2.76 -12.16 18.72
N ALA A 11 -1.55 -11.59 18.79
CA ALA A 11 -0.38 -12.18 18.16
C ALA A 11 0.03 -13.49 18.88
N PRO A 12 0.36 -14.56 18.12
CA PRO A 12 1.00 -15.75 18.68
C PRO A 12 2.29 -15.38 19.43
N LEU A 13 2.71 -16.18 20.42
CA LEU A 13 3.77 -15.78 21.36
C LEU A 13 5.09 -15.36 20.68
N LEU A 14 5.58 -16.14 19.70
CA LEU A 14 6.80 -15.84 18.94
C LEU A 14 6.69 -14.61 18.03
N PHE A 15 5.45 -14.19 17.76
CA PHE A 15 5.06 -13.14 16.84
C PHE A 15 4.73 -11.82 17.56
N ARG A 16 5.01 -11.75 18.88
CA ARG A 16 4.99 -10.51 19.68
C ARG A 16 6.26 -9.67 19.52
N ASN A 17 7.26 -10.16 18.79
CA ASN A 17 8.43 -9.39 18.40
C ASN A 17 8.17 -8.70 17.06
N ALA A 18 8.30 -7.37 17.05
CA ALA A 18 8.11 -6.49 15.89
C ALA A 18 8.78 -7.00 14.60
N HIS A 19 10.06 -7.39 14.68
CA HIS A 19 10.83 -7.79 13.51
C HIS A 19 10.49 -9.21 13.05
N VAL A 20 10.27 -10.16 13.97
CA VAL A 20 9.81 -11.50 13.59
C VAL A 20 8.48 -11.42 12.86
N GLN A 21 7.55 -10.63 13.40
CA GLN A 21 6.22 -10.38 12.84
C GLN A 21 6.28 -9.72 11.45
N THR A 22 7.26 -8.85 11.22
CA THR A 22 7.49 -8.16 9.93
C THR A 22 8.19 -9.06 8.89
N VAL A 23 9.22 -9.80 9.31
CA VAL A 23 10.12 -10.52 8.40
C VAL A 23 9.58 -11.90 8.05
N TYR A 24 9.03 -12.63 9.02
CA TYR A 24 8.61 -14.02 8.81
C TYR A 24 7.61 -14.18 7.67
N PRO A 25 6.52 -13.37 7.56
CA PRO A 25 5.58 -13.50 6.45
C PRO A 25 6.20 -13.22 5.08
N SER A 26 7.18 -12.31 5.03
CA SER A 26 7.86 -11.98 3.77
C SER A 26 8.76 -13.11 3.29
N LEU A 27 9.28 -13.97 4.18
CA LEU A 27 10.23 -15.03 3.83
C LEU A 27 9.59 -16.42 3.74
N PHE A 28 8.62 -16.71 4.61
CA PHE A 28 8.16 -18.08 4.82
C PHE A 28 6.68 -18.30 4.50
N ARG A 29 5.86 -17.25 4.44
CA ARG A 29 4.44 -17.41 4.15
C ARG A 29 4.24 -17.82 2.70
N ARG A 30 3.60 -18.97 2.49
CA ARG A 30 3.14 -19.43 1.18
C ARG A 30 1.62 -19.33 1.10
N VAL A 31 1.14 -18.68 0.04
CA VAL A 31 -0.28 -18.59 -0.29
C VAL A 31 -0.47 -19.28 -1.64
N THR A 32 -1.45 -20.17 -1.72
CA THR A 32 -1.79 -20.94 -2.91
C THR A 32 -3.28 -20.77 -3.24
N GLY A 33 -3.65 -21.09 -4.49
CA GLY A 33 -5.04 -21.03 -4.94
C GLY A 33 -5.50 -19.63 -5.35
N VAL A 34 -4.58 -18.77 -5.79
CA VAL A 34 -4.87 -17.50 -6.44
C VAL A 34 -4.27 -17.57 -7.83
N GLU A 35 -5.11 -17.51 -8.85
CA GLU A 35 -4.71 -17.48 -10.25
C GLU A 35 -5.08 -16.11 -10.80
N TYR A 36 -4.10 -15.43 -11.39
CA TYR A 36 -4.28 -14.10 -11.94
C TYR A 36 -4.31 -14.14 -13.46
N THR A 37 -5.23 -13.38 -14.04
CA THR A 37 -5.15 -12.93 -15.43
C THR A 37 -4.68 -11.49 -15.44
N ARG A 38 -3.61 -11.20 -16.18
CA ARG A 38 -3.06 -9.84 -16.28
C ARG A 38 -3.81 -9.02 -17.32
N ARG A 39 -4.16 -7.78 -16.96
CA ARG A 39 -4.61 -6.74 -17.89
C ARG A 39 -3.67 -5.54 -17.82
N ARG A 40 -3.20 -5.09 -18.98
CA ARG A 40 -2.43 -3.84 -19.11
C ARG A 40 -3.37 -2.69 -19.41
N ILE A 41 -3.20 -1.60 -18.68
CA ILE A 41 -3.93 -0.33 -18.83
C ILE A 41 -2.94 0.71 -19.33
N THR A 42 -3.25 1.36 -20.45
CA THR A 42 -2.45 2.49 -20.94
C THR A 42 -2.81 3.72 -20.13
N THR A 43 -1.82 4.44 -19.62
CA THR A 43 -2.03 5.66 -18.83
C THR A 43 -2.10 6.90 -19.74
N PRO A 44 -2.69 8.02 -19.28
CA PRO A 44 -2.81 9.25 -20.08
C PRO A 44 -1.47 9.86 -20.55
N ASP A 45 -0.38 9.52 -19.88
CA ASP A 45 0.99 9.93 -20.22
C ASP A 45 1.73 8.93 -21.15
N ASP A 46 0.98 8.09 -21.87
CA ASP A 46 1.45 7.05 -22.80
C ASP A 46 2.29 5.93 -22.18
N ASP A 47 2.30 5.82 -20.85
CA ASP A 47 2.91 4.72 -20.11
C ASP A 47 1.91 3.56 -19.89
N PHE A 48 2.13 2.72 -18.87
CA PHE A 48 1.20 1.66 -18.52
C PHE A 48 1.19 1.31 -17.03
N ILE A 49 0.06 0.75 -16.60
CA ILE A 49 -0.14 0.05 -15.33
C ILE A 49 -0.65 -1.37 -15.63
N ASP A 50 -0.07 -2.36 -14.97
CA ASP A 50 -0.57 -3.74 -15.06
C ASP A 50 -1.37 -4.09 -13.80
N ILE A 51 -2.59 -4.58 -13.99
CA ILE A 51 -3.39 -5.17 -12.94
C ILE A 51 -3.46 -6.68 -13.12
N ASP A 52 -3.45 -7.40 -12.01
CA ASP A 52 -3.54 -8.85 -11.97
C ASP A 52 -4.88 -9.24 -11.31
N ILE A 53 -5.77 -9.88 -12.06
CA ILE A 53 -7.18 -10.09 -11.68
C ILE A 53 -7.40 -11.56 -11.36
N ALA A 54 -7.87 -11.85 -10.14
CA ALA A 54 -8.39 -13.15 -9.75
C ALA A 54 -9.92 -13.04 -9.64
N SER A 55 -10.63 -13.60 -10.61
CA SER A 55 -12.09 -13.49 -10.73
C SER A 55 -12.78 -14.77 -10.30
N VAL A 56 -13.91 -14.61 -9.62
CA VAL A 56 -14.90 -15.64 -9.31
C VAL A 56 -16.26 -15.35 -9.96
N GLY A 57 -16.30 -14.38 -10.91
CA GLY A 57 -17.52 -13.92 -11.55
C GLY A 57 -18.41 -13.09 -10.63
N ALA A 58 -17.83 -12.41 -9.63
CA ALA A 58 -18.59 -11.58 -8.70
C ALA A 58 -19.01 -10.25 -9.32
N ARG A 59 -20.06 -9.63 -8.75
CA ARG A 59 -20.47 -8.25 -9.05
C ARG A 59 -19.74 -7.21 -8.19
N LYS A 60 -18.82 -7.66 -7.34
CA LYS A 60 -18.02 -6.84 -6.42
C LYS A 60 -16.54 -7.09 -6.64
N ALA A 61 -15.71 -6.07 -6.50
CA ALA A 61 -14.25 -6.24 -6.58
C ALA A 61 -13.48 -5.45 -5.52
N GLY A 62 -12.39 -6.04 -5.03
CA GLY A 62 -11.42 -5.36 -4.18
C GLY A 62 -10.16 -5.04 -4.96
N ILE A 63 -9.81 -3.75 -5.05
CA ILE A 63 -8.55 -3.29 -5.65
C ILE A 63 -7.47 -3.22 -4.56
N ILE A 64 -6.41 -4.03 -4.72
CA ILE A 64 -5.35 -4.20 -3.73
C ILE A 64 -4.10 -3.46 -4.18
N LEU A 65 -3.61 -2.53 -3.35
CA LEU A 65 -2.37 -1.78 -3.55
C LEU A 65 -1.28 -2.27 -2.60
N HIS A 66 -0.14 -2.63 -3.18
CA HIS A 66 1.01 -3.15 -2.45
C HIS A 66 1.83 -2.03 -1.78
N GLY A 67 2.73 -2.42 -0.86
CA GLY A 67 3.68 -1.49 -0.23
C GLY A 67 4.91 -1.19 -1.11
N LEU A 68 5.88 -0.46 -0.56
CA LEU A 68 7.13 -0.09 -1.23
C LEU A 68 7.83 -1.32 -1.83
N GLU A 69 8.16 -1.24 -3.12
CA GLU A 69 8.82 -2.29 -3.91
C GLU A 69 8.10 -3.66 -3.84
N GLY A 70 6.77 -3.61 -3.72
CA GLY A 70 5.86 -4.74 -3.78
C GLY A 70 5.46 -5.15 -5.21
N ASN A 71 4.52 -6.07 -5.31
CA ASN A 71 3.79 -6.48 -6.53
C ASN A 71 2.62 -7.41 -6.13
N SER A 72 1.83 -7.83 -7.11
CA SER A 72 0.70 -8.77 -6.95
C SER A 72 1.08 -10.13 -6.36
N GLY A 73 2.35 -10.55 -6.50
CA GLY A 73 2.88 -11.81 -5.99
C GLY A 73 3.33 -11.78 -4.52
N ARG A 74 3.23 -10.64 -3.82
CA ARG A 74 3.57 -10.57 -2.39
C ARG A 74 2.59 -11.39 -1.57
N SER A 75 3.08 -12.08 -0.54
CA SER A 75 2.28 -13.02 0.25
C SER A 75 1.07 -12.39 0.94
N TYR A 76 1.14 -11.11 1.34
CA TYR A 76 0.00 -10.38 1.88
C TYR A 76 -1.01 -9.97 0.80
N VAL A 77 -0.57 -9.68 -0.44
CA VAL A 77 -1.47 -9.38 -1.57
C VAL A 77 -2.19 -10.65 -2.00
N LEU A 78 -1.47 -11.76 -2.21
CA LEU A 78 -2.05 -13.07 -2.51
C LEU A 78 -3.01 -13.54 -1.40
N GLY A 79 -2.61 -13.33 -0.14
CA GLY A 79 -3.44 -13.67 1.02
C GLY A 79 -4.76 -12.91 1.00
N MET A 80 -4.70 -11.60 0.75
CA MET A 80 -5.87 -10.74 0.63
C MET A 80 -6.75 -11.13 -0.56
N ALA A 81 -6.17 -11.32 -1.75
CA ALA A 81 -6.88 -11.74 -2.95
C ALA A 81 -7.65 -13.05 -2.72
N ARG A 82 -7.02 -14.03 -2.07
CA ARG A 82 -7.67 -15.31 -1.71
C ARG A 82 -8.85 -15.12 -0.75
N VAL A 83 -8.77 -14.17 0.17
CA VAL A 83 -9.87 -13.93 1.12
C VAL A 83 -11.01 -13.20 0.46
N LEU A 84 -10.73 -12.24 -0.43
CA LEU A 84 -11.75 -11.58 -1.24
C LEU A 84 -12.51 -12.59 -2.11
N THR A 85 -11.81 -13.42 -2.88
CA THR A 85 -12.44 -14.43 -3.76
C THR A 85 -13.26 -15.46 -3.01
N ARG A 86 -12.84 -15.84 -1.79
CA ARG A 86 -13.63 -16.72 -0.90
C ARG A 86 -14.87 -16.07 -0.30
N ASN A 87 -14.97 -14.74 -0.33
CA ASN A 87 -16.10 -13.99 0.22
C ASN A 87 -16.95 -13.34 -0.88
N GLY A 88 -16.86 -13.83 -2.13
CA GLY A 88 -17.70 -13.35 -3.23
C GLY A 88 -17.27 -11.99 -3.79
N TRP A 89 -15.96 -11.70 -3.77
CA TRP A 89 -15.36 -10.53 -4.40
C TRP A 89 -14.32 -10.97 -5.42
N ASP A 90 -14.31 -10.36 -6.60
CA ASP A 90 -13.16 -10.42 -7.48
C ASP A 90 -12.00 -9.63 -6.83
N ALA A 91 -10.76 -10.08 -7.06
CA ALA A 91 -9.58 -9.43 -6.50
C ALA A 91 -8.70 -8.87 -7.62
N ILE A 92 -8.46 -7.56 -7.58
CA ILE A 92 -7.67 -6.84 -8.58
C ILE A 92 -6.41 -6.33 -7.88
N ALA A 93 -5.26 -6.97 -8.12
CA ALA A 93 -3.99 -6.51 -7.58
C ALA A 93 -3.34 -5.52 -8.56
N MET A 94 -3.27 -4.24 -8.16
CA MET A 94 -2.59 -3.21 -8.95
C MET A 94 -1.08 -3.32 -8.72
N ASN A 95 -0.31 -3.42 -9.81
CA ASN A 95 1.14 -3.26 -9.75
C ASN A 95 1.50 -1.82 -10.08
N PHE A 96 2.22 -1.15 -9.18
CA PHE A 96 2.73 0.19 -9.48
C PHE A 96 3.72 0.15 -10.65
N ARG A 97 3.98 1.33 -11.24
CA ARG A 97 4.92 1.48 -12.36
C ARG A 97 6.25 0.79 -12.07
N GLY A 98 6.66 -0.10 -12.97
CA GLY A 98 7.91 -0.86 -12.82
C GLY A 98 7.86 -2.02 -11.81
N CYS A 99 6.71 -2.38 -11.25
CA CYS A 99 6.57 -3.46 -10.26
C CYS A 99 5.99 -4.76 -10.84
N SER A 100 5.43 -4.75 -12.05
CA SER A 100 4.78 -5.92 -12.65
C SER A 100 5.75 -6.95 -13.24
N GLY A 101 7.06 -6.68 -13.18
CA GLY A 101 8.12 -7.45 -13.84
C GLY A 101 8.66 -6.80 -15.11
N GLU A 102 8.03 -5.73 -15.57
CA GLU A 102 8.48 -4.90 -16.69
C GLU A 102 8.70 -3.46 -16.23
N SER A 103 9.76 -2.81 -16.72
CA SER A 103 9.99 -1.38 -16.47
C SER A 103 8.98 -0.54 -17.26
N ASN A 104 8.41 0.47 -16.61
CA ASN A 104 7.52 1.43 -17.28
C ASN A 104 8.27 2.25 -18.35
N LYS A 105 7.55 2.85 -19.30
CA LYS A 105 8.10 3.53 -20.50
C LYS A 105 8.66 4.91 -20.25
N LEU A 106 8.30 5.57 -19.15
CA LEU A 106 8.79 6.91 -18.83
C LEU A 106 9.95 6.90 -17.83
N PRO A 107 10.76 7.99 -17.75
CA PRO A 107 11.83 8.11 -16.77
C PRO A 107 11.32 8.05 -15.32
N ARG A 108 10.13 8.61 -15.07
CA ARG A 108 9.49 8.60 -13.75
C ARG A 108 9.20 7.18 -13.26
N PHE A 109 9.14 7.03 -11.95
CA PHE A 109 8.70 5.80 -11.28
C PHE A 109 7.31 6.02 -10.69
N TYR A 110 6.86 5.13 -9.80
CA TYR A 110 5.76 5.42 -8.90
C TYR A 110 6.29 6.14 -7.65
N HIS A 111 5.45 6.90 -6.97
CA HIS A 111 5.74 7.44 -5.64
C HIS A 111 4.53 7.32 -4.68
N SER A 112 4.73 7.66 -3.41
CA SER A 112 3.71 7.52 -2.35
C SER A 112 2.46 8.39 -2.56
N GLY A 113 2.52 9.35 -3.46
CA GLY A 113 1.48 10.35 -3.73
C GLY A 113 0.81 10.22 -5.09
N ASP A 114 1.10 9.15 -5.86
CA ASP A 114 0.62 8.93 -7.24
C ASP A 114 -0.86 8.51 -7.30
N THR A 115 -1.74 9.42 -6.94
CA THR A 115 -3.19 9.18 -6.90
C THR A 115 -3.82 9.14 -8.31
N ASP A 116 -3.16 9.71 -9.31
CA ASP A 116 -3.60 9.68 -10.72
C ASP A 116 -3.55 8.28 -11.35
N ASP A 117 -2.53 7.48 -11.00
CA ASP A 117 -2.44 6.10 -11.47
C ASP A 117 -3.59 5.24 -10.91
N LEU A 118 -3.95 5.44 -9.62
CA LEU A 118 -5.11 4.78 -9.03
C LEU A 118 -6.42 5.26 -9.68
N SER A 119 -6.55 6.57 -9.95
CA SER A 119 -7.69 7.12 -10.67
C SER A 119 -7.86 6.49 -12.05
N THR A 120 -6.75 6.32 -12.79
CA THR A 120 -6.74 5.69 -14.12
C THR A 120 -7.20 4.23 -14.06
N VAL A 121 -6.72 3.47 -13.06
CA VAL A 121 -7.15 2.08 -12.86
C VAL A 121 -8.63 1.99 -12.51
N LEU A 122 -9.12 2.86 -11.62
CA LEU A 122 -10.53 2.88 -11.22
C LEU A 122 -11.44 3.15 -12.42
N THR A 123 -11.16 4.22 -13.19
CA THR A 123 -11.93 4.53 -14.40
C THR A 123 -11.93 3.37 -15.39
N ASN A 124 -10.77 2.74 -15.63
CA ASN A 124 -10.69 1.59 -16.53
C ASN A 124 -11.52 0.38 -16.04
N VAL A 125 -11.48 0.09 -14.73
CA VAL A 125 -12.25 -1.01 -14.13
C VAL A 125 -13.75 -0.74 -14.19
N GLU A 126 -14.17 0.50 -13.93
CA GLU A 126 -15.56 0.93 -13.96
C GLU A 126 -16.15 0.85 -15.38
N GLU A 127 -15.39 1.27 -16.39
CA GLU A 127 -15.82 1.24 -17.80
C GLU A 127 -15.90 -0.18 -18.39
N ILE A 128 -15.03 -1.10 -17.95
CA ILE A 128 -14.90 -2.43 -18.57
C ILE A 128 -15.66 -3.52 -17.78
N ASP A 129 -15.52 -3.54 -16.46
CA ASP A 129 -15.90 -4.71 -15.65
C ASP A 129 -17.28 -4.57 -14.97
N ALA A 130 -17.92 -3.40 -15.10
CA ALA A 130 -19.28 -3.10 -14.65
C ALA A 130 -19.62 -3.58 -13.22
N TYR A 131 -18.67 -3.47 -12.27
CA TYR A 131 -18.88 -3.83 -10.87
C TYR A 131 -19.91 -2.91 -10.20
N GLU A 132 -20.72 -3.46 -9.30
CA GLU A 132 -21.69 -2.72 -8.48
C GLU A 132 -21.04 -2.12 -7.24
N GLU A 133 -20.00 -2.79 -6.75
CA GLU A 133 -19.31 -2.42 -5.51
C GLU A 133 -17.81 -2.63 -5.65
N LEU A 134 -17.05 -1.58 -5.38
CA LEU A 134 -15.60 -1.56 -5.30
C LEU A 134 -15.17 -1.30 -3.86
N ALA A 135 -14.13 -2.01 -3.44
CA ALA A 135 -13.40 -1.72 -2.22
C ALA A 135 -11.93 -1.44 -2.52
N LEU A 136 -11.35 -0.48 -1.80
CA LEU A 136 -9.91 -0.20 -1.89
C LEU A 136 -9.18 -0.84 -0.71
N ILE A 137 -8.15 -1.63 -0.97
CA ILE A 137 -7.37 -2.31 0.05
C ILE A 137 -5.89 -1.95 -0.10
N GLY A 138 -5.27 -1.42 0.96
CA GLY A 138 -3.91 -0.89 0.88
C GLY A 138 -3.00 -1.40 1.97
N PHE A 139 -1.73 -1.60 1.63
CA PHE A 139 -0.70 -1.96 2.60
C PHE A 139 0.45 -0.97 2.55
N SER A 140 0.87 -0.44 3.70
CA SER A 140 2.02 0.45 3.80
C SER A 140 1.88 1.64 2.85
N LEU A 141 2.84 1.87 1.95
CA LEU A 141 2.80 2.90 0.91
C LEU A 141 1.48 2.89 0.09
N GLY A 142 0.96 1.71 -0.27
CA GLY A 142 -0.31 1.61 -0.98
C GLY A 142 -1.52 2.06 -0.17
N GLY A 143 -1.45 1.89 1.16
CA GLY A 143 -2.45 2.44 2.07
C GLY A 143 -2.38 3.97 2.15
N ASN A 144 -1.17 4.54 2.20
CA ASN A 144 -1.00 6.00 2.16
C ASN A 144 -1.60 6.58 0.87
N LEU A 145 -1.30 5.96 -0.27
CA LEU A 145 -1.82 6.38 -1.58
C LEU A 145 -3.35 6.33 -1.61
N ILE A 146 -3.97 5.25 -1.13
CA ILE A 146 -5.44 5.13 -1.04
C ILE A 146 -6.04 6.22 -0.14
N LEU A 147 -5.49 6.43 1.06
CA LEU A 147 -6.02 7.44 1.98
C LEU A 147 -5.89 8.85 1.40
N LYS A 148 -4.76 9.15 0.74
CA LYS A 148 -4.57 10.41 0.02
C LYS A 148 -5.61 10.56 -1.10
N TYR A 149 -5.77 9.56 -1.96
CA TYR A 149 -6.76 9.57 -3.04
C TYR A 149 -8.18 9.83 -2.52
N LEU A 150 -8.60 9.09 -1.50
CA LEU A 150 -9.95 9.23 -0.93
C LEU A 150 -10.19 10.61 -0.35
N GLY A 151 -9.20 11.20 0.34
CA GLY A 151 -9.33 12.54 0.89
C GLY A 151 -9.21 13.66 -0.15
N GLU A 152 -8.36 13.51 -1.17
CA GLU A 152 -8.29 14.47 -2.29
C GLU A 152 -9.59 14.53 -3.09
N ARG A 153 -10.24 13.39 -3.28
CA ARG A 153 -11.52 13.30 -4.00
C ARG A 153 -12.70 13.69 -3.12
N GLY A 154 -12.64 13.38 -1.84
CA GLY A 154 -13.72 13.66 -0.88
C GLY A 154 -15.06 13.10 -1.37
N THR A 155 -16.08 13.93 -1.52
CA THR A 155 -17.39 13.53 -2.04
C THR A 155 -17.41 13.22 -3.54
N ASN A 156 -16.32 13.49 -4.28
CA ASN A 156 -16.17 13.16 -5.69
C ASN A 156 -15.57 11.76 -5.94
N VAL A 157 -15.36 10.96 -4.90
CA VAL A 157 -15.03 9.54 -5.08
C VAL A 157 -16.17 8.87 -5.84
N HIS A 158 -15.84 8.07 -6.87
CA HIS A 158 -16.84 7.42 -7.69
C HIS A 158 -17.78 6.53 -6.86
N GLU A 159 -19.06 6.54 -7.19
CA GLU A 159 -20.11 5.96 -6.33
C GLU A 159 -19.99 4.45 -6.14
N THR A 160 -19.31 3.74 -7.03
CA THR A 160 -19.06 2.30 -6.89
C THR A 160 -18.09 2.00 -5.76
N VAL A 161 -17.21 2.93 -5.37
CA VAL A 161 -16.27 2.74 -4.26
C VAL A 161 -17.00 2.89 -2.93
N LYS A 162 -17.35 1.76 -2.30
CA LYS A 162 -18.18 1.76 -1.08
C LYS A 162 -17.40 1.69 0.22
N ARG A 163 -16.20 1.11 0.21
CA ARG A 163 -15.40 0.88 1.43
C ARG A 163 -13.90 0.88 1.15
N SER A 164 -13.11 1.14 2.19
CA SER A 164 -11.65 1.02 2.15
C SER A 164 -11.10 0.35 3.40
N ALA A 165 -10.05 -0.46 3.26
CA ALA A 165 -9.33 -1.07 4.38
C ALA A 165 -7.82 -1.02 4.15
N VAL A 166 -7.09 -0.35 5.04
CA VAL A 166 -5.65 -0.12 4.88
C VAL A 166 -4.87 -0.53 6.14
N PHE A 167 -3.66 -1.05 5.95
CA PHE A 167 -2.87 -1.66 7.02
C PHE A 167 -1.41 -1.18 7.04
N SER A 168 -0.87 -0.98 8.25
CA SER A 168 0.52 -0.56 8.48
C SER A 168 0.91 0.69 7.70
N VAL A 169 0.03 1.69 7.68
CA VAL A 169 0.15 2.88 6.84
C VAL A 169 1.03 3.94 7.51
N PRO A 170 2.10 4.41 6.85
CA PRO A 170 2.87 5.58 7.28
C PRO A 170 2.11 6.85 6.93
N CYS A 171 1.11 7.23 7.74
CA CYS A 171 0.28 8.41 7.47
C CYS A 171 1.10 9.72 7.44
N ASP A 172 2.24 9.73 8.12
CA ASP A 172 3.28 10.76 8.03
C ASP A 172 4.53 10.15 7.37
N LEU A 173 4.75 10.45 6.09
CA LEU A 173 5.84 9.88 5.31
C LEU A 173 7.21 10.37 5.77
N CYS A 174 7.29 11.61 6.27
CA CYS A 174 8.55 12.19 6.74
C CYS A 174 9.03 11.46 8.00
N ALA A 175 8.13 11.27 8.97
CA ALA A 175 8.41 10.52 10.18
C ALA A 175 8.71 9.03 9.88
N GLY A 176 7.94 8.41 8.97
CA GLY A 176 8.17 7.04 8.51
C GLY A 176 9.52 6.84 7.82
N ALA A 177 9.88 7.73 6.88
CA ALA A 177 11.15 7.66 6.17
C ALA A 177 12.35 7.75 7.12
N ARG A 178 12.33 8.72 8.05
CA ARG A 178 13.35 8.88 9.09
C ARG A 178 13.44 7.68 10.02
N LYS A 179 12.29 7.09 10.38
CA LYS A 179 12.24 5.88 11.22
C LYS A 179 12.88 4.67 10.52
N ILE A 180 12.61 4.48 9.23
CA ILE A 180 13.23 3.40 8.44
C ILE A 180 14.73 3.65 8.27
N GLY A 181 15.16 4.91 8.15
CA GLY A 181 16.57 5.32 8.08
C GLY A 181 17.35 5.19 9.39
N SER A 182 16.67 4.98 10.52
CA SER A 182 17.32 4.86 11.83
C SER A 182 18.23 3.63 11.94
N SER A 183 19.21 3.70 12.85
CA SER A 183 20.24 2.66 13.03
C SER A 183 19.68 1.26 13.31
N GLY A 184 18.55 1.16 14.03
CA GLY A 184 17.87 -0.11 14.31
C GLY A 184 17.23 -0.77 13.08
N ASN A 185 16.98 -0.01 12.03
CA ASN A 185 16.31 -0.46 10.80
C ASN A 185 17.26 -0.59 9.60
N ARG A 186 18.59 -0.47 9.80
CA ARG A 186 19.60 -0.56 8.73
C ARG A 186 19.46 -1.75 7.78
N PRO A 187 19.11 -2.98 8.25
CA PRO A 187 18.87 -4.10 7.33
C PRO A 187 17.70 -3.85 6.36
N TYR A 188 16.63 -3.19 6.82
CA TYR A 188 15.50 -2.80 5.97
C TYR A 188 15.90 -1.71 4.98
N MET A 189 16.54 -0.64 5.47
CA MET A 189 17.01 0.45 4.61
C MET A 189 17.94 -0.05 3.51
N SER A 190 18.93 -0.88 3.87
CA SER A 190 19.88 -1.46 2.90
C SER A 190 19.18 -2.32 1.85
N ARG A 191 18.16 -3.09 2.26
CA ARG A 191 17.35 -3.89 1.33
C ARG A 191 16.56 -3.01 0.37
N PHE A 192 15.91 -1.96 0.86
CA PHE A 192 15.14 -1.05 0.02
C PHE A 192 16.03 -0.30 -0.97
N LEU A 193 17.15 0.28 -0.52
CA LEU A 193 18.09 0.97 -1.40
C LEU A 193 18.68 0.04 -2.47
N ARG A 194 18.89 -1.25 -2.17
CA ARG A 194 19.30 -2.23 -3.18
C ARG A 194 18.22 -2.44 -4.24
N MET A 195 16.97 -2.64 -3.84
CA MET A 195 15.84 -2.85 -4.77
C MET A 195 15.61 -1.61 -5.64
N LEU A 196 15.68 -0.41 -5.05
CA LEU A 196 15.58 0.84 -5.78
C LEU A 196 16.75 1.00 -6.77
N ARG A 197 17.98 0.61 -6.40
CA ARG A 197 19.14 0.62 -7.33
C ARG A 197 18.92 -0.31 -8.52
N GLU A 198 18.36 -1.49 -8.27
CA GLU A 198 18.03 -2.46 -9.33
C GLU A 198 17.04 -1.84 -10.33
N LYS A 199 16.04 -1.10 -9.86
CA LYS A 199 15.12 -0.34 -10.73
C LYS A 199 15.78 0.78 -11.50
N ILE A 200 16.66 1.55 -10.87
CA ILE A 200 17.45 2.58 -11.55
C ILE A 200 18.25 1.94 -12.69
N ARG A 201 18.95 0.82 -12.44
CA ARG A 201 19.73 0.11 -13.46
C ARG A 201 18.88 -0.48 -14.58
N ALA A 202 17.72 -1.05 -14.26
CA ALA A 202 16.79 -1.53 -15.27
C ALA A 202 16.31 -0.38 -16.17
N LYS A 203 16.01 0.79 -15.58
CA LYS A 203 15.63 1.99 -16.31
C LYS A 203 16.76 2.54 -17.18
N MET A 204 18.00 2.54 -16.68
CA MET A 204 19.18 2.95 -17.44
C MET A 204 19.38 2.12 -18.71
N ALA A 205 19.08 0.81 -18.66
CA ALA A 205 19.23 -0.08 -19.81
C ALA A 205 18.25 0.27 -20.96
N ILE A 206 17.04 0.74 -20.63
CA ILE A 206 16.01 1.10 -21.62
C ILE A 206 16.00 2.59 -21.97
N MET A 207 16.60 3.45 -21.14
CA MET A 207 16.66 4.90 -21.33
C MET A 207 18.09 5.44 -21.05
N PRO A 208 19.08 5.07 -21.88
CA PRO A 208 20.46 5.47 -21.67
C PRO A 208 20.59 7.00 -21.66
N GLY A 209 21.32 7.52 -20.67
CA GLY A 209 21.60 8.95 -20.52
C GLY A 209 20.48 9.79 -19.90
N ARG A 210 19.28 9.22 -19.66
CA ARG A 210 18.18 9.94 -18.99
C ARG A 210 18.25 9.84 -17.47
N ILE A 211 18.74 8.71 -16.97
CA ILE A 211 18.95 8.41 -15.54
C ILE A 211 20.32 7.72 -15.42
N ASN A 212 21.01 7.87 -14.30
CA ASN A 212 22.27 7.15 -14.01
C ASN A 212 22.43 6.83 -12.53
N ASP A 213 23.14 5.74 -12.21
CA ASP A 213 23.49 5.33 -10.84
C ASP A 213 24.92 5.73 -10.43
N ASN A 214 25.51 6.75 -11.07
CA ASN A 214 26.89 7.19 -10.76
C ASN A 214 26.99 7.67 -9.29
N GLY A 215 27.88 7.08 -8.50
CA GLY A 215 28.02 7.42 -7.09
C GLY A 215 26.79 7.04 -6.25
N TYR A 216 25.98 6.08 -6.67
CA TYR A 216 24.85 5.57 -5.87
C TYR A 216 25.30 5.10 -4.47
N GLU A 217 26.55 4.71 -4.32
CA GLU A 217 27.18 4.31 -3.07
C GLU A 217 27.15 5.40 -1.99
N SER A 218 26.96 6.67 -2.36
CA SER A 218 26.82 7.76 -1.40
C SER A 218 25.43 7.85 -0.76
N ILE A 219 24.42 7.19 -1.34
CA ILE A 219 23.03 7.20 -0.88
C ILE A 219 22.89 6.30 0.35
N LYS A 220 22.52 6.88 1.48
CA LYS A 220 22.46 6.19 2.78
C LYS A 220 21.04 5.90 3.25
N ASP A 221 20.08 6.71 2.81
CA ASP A 221 18.69 6.62 3.23
C ASP A 221 17.73 7.10 2.11
N PHE A 222 16.44 7.19 2.47
CA PHE A 222 15.42 7.69 1.55
C PHE A 222 15.55 9.18 1.28
N GLU A 223 16.12 9.98 2.18
CA GLU A 223 16.32 11.42 1.94
C GLU A 223 17.28 11.62 0.77
N ASP A 224 18.43 10.94 0.80
CA ASP A 224 19.41 10.95 -0.29
C ASP A 224 18.80 10.44 -1.61
N PHE A 225 18.04 9.34 -1.54
CA PHE A 225 17.43 8.75 -2.74
C PHE A 225 16.35 9.65 -3.33
N ASP A 226 15.46 10.18 -2.49
CA ASP A 226 14.33 10.98 -2.92
C ASP A 226 14.79 12.35 -3.43
N ASN A 227 15.77 13.00 -2.79
CA ASN A 227 16.37 14.22 -3.31
C ASN A 227 17.00 14.03 -4.69
N ARG A 228 17.59 12.86 -4.93
CA ARG A 228 18.32 12.59 -6.18
C ARG A 228 17.42 12.13 -7.33
N TYR A 229 16.42 11.30 -7.04
CA TYR A 229 15.60 10.66 -8.07
C TYR A 229 14.14 11.04 -7.93
N THR A 230 13.50 10.76 -6.79
CA THR A 230 12.04 10.92 -6.65
C THR A 230 11.59 12.36 -6.84
N ALA A 231 12.13 13.30 -6.07
CA ALA A 231 11.73 14.70 -6.14
C ALA A 231 11.89 15.31 -7.54
N PRO A 232 13.09 15.28 -8.18
CA PRO A 232 13.27 15.90 -9.49
C PRO A 232 12.52 15.20 -10.63
N LEU A 233 12.30 13.88 -10.57
CA LEU A 233 11.56 13.16 -11.62
C LEU A 233 10.05 13.43 -11.57
N HIS A 234 9.53 13.92 -10.45
CA HIS A 234 8.10 14.12 -10.22
C HIS A 234 7.73 15.59 -9.95
N GLY A 235 8.71 16.50 -10.05
CA GLY A 235 8.48 17.94 -9.92
C GLY A 235 8.37 18.46 -8.48
N PHE A 236 8.76 17.67 -7.48
CA PHE A 236 8.91 18.15 -6.11
C PHE A 236 10.22 18.93 -5.96
N LYS A 237 10.24 19.86 -5.00
CA LYS A 237 11.43 20.67 -4.71
C LYS A 237 12.58 19.82 -4.15
N ASP A 238 12.28 18.95 -3.20
CA ASP A 238 13.22 18.11 -2.46
C ASP A 238 12.46 16.95 -1.79
N ALA A 239 13.17 16.10 -1.03
CA ALA A 239 12.58 14.95 -0.34
C ALA A 239 11.53 15.37 0.72
N GLU A 240 11.78 16.45 1.46
CA GLU A 240 10.83 16.93 2.49
C GLU A 240 9.54 17.44 1.86
N ASP A 241 9.64 18.22 0.78
CA ASP A 241 8.50 18.70 0.00
C ASP A 241 7.68 17.52 -0.56
N TYR A 242 8.35 16.52 -1.12
CA TYR A 242 7.72 15.28 -1.58
C TYR A 242 6.95 14.58 -0.45
N TRP A 243 7.59 14.34 0.71
CA TRP A 243 6.94 13.65 1.82
C TRP A 243 5.78 14.44 2.41
N LEU A 244 5.92 15.77 2.51
CA LEU A 244 4.85 16.64 3.02
C LEU A 244 3.62 16.60 2.13
N GLN A 245 3.80 16.77 0.81
CA GLN A 245 2.68 16.74 -0.14
C GLN A 245 2.06 15.34 -0.31
N SER A 246 2.86 14.29 -0.13
CA SER A 246 2.40 12.91 -0.32
C SER A 246 1.84 12.24 0.95
N SER A 247 1.98 12.85 2.12
CA SER A 247 1.50 12.28 3.38
C SER A 247 -0.02 12.32 3.46
N CYS A 248 -0.66 11.16 3.66
CA CYS A 248 -2.10 11.06 3.64
C CYS A 248 -2.79 11.66 4.87
N LYS A 249 -2.06 11.86 5.99
CA LYS A 249 -2.63 12.32 7.28
C LYS A 249 -3.49 13.57 7.13
N GLN A 250 -3.02 14.56 6.38
CA GLN A 250 -3.73 15.84 6.17
C GLN A 250 -5.04 15.70 5.36
N TYR A 251 -5.21 14.60 4.62
CA TYR A 251 -6.37 14.36 3.76
C TYR A 251 -7.46 13.53 4.45
N ILE A 252 -7.15 12.88 5.58
CA ILE A 252 -8.08 12.02 6.33
C ILE A 252 -9.41 12.71 6.69
N PRO A 253 -9.44 13.99 7.12
CA PRO A 253 -10.69 14.66 7.46
C PRO A 253 -11.70 14.73 6.31
N GLU A 254 -11.25 14.71 5.05
CA GLU A 254 -12.10 14.85 3.86
C GLU A 254 -12.62 13.51 3.31
N ILE A 255 -12.18 12.37 3.87
CA ILE A 255 -12.61 11.03 3.41
C ILE A 255 -14.12 10.86 3.61
N SER A 256 -14.84 10.65 2.52
CA SER A 256 -16.31 10.47 2.52
C SER A 256 -16.77 9.01 2.53
N VAL A 257 -15.86 8.07 2.26
CA VAL A 257 -16.13 6.63 2.16
C VAL A 257 -15.75 5.92 3.46
N PRO A 258 -16.58 5.01 4.01
CA PRO A 258 -16.23 4.20 5.17
C PRO A 258 -14.86 3.51 5.01
N THR A 259 -13.90 3.91 5.84
CA THR A 259 -12.49 3.55 5.69
C THR A 259 -11.91 3.04 7.01
N LEU A 260 -11.39 1.81 7.01
CA LEU A 260 -10.68 1.22 8.14
C LEU A 260 -9.16 1.42 7.95
N LEU A 261 -8.50 2.04 8.92
CA LEU A 261 -7.04 2.02 9.07
C LEU A 261 -6.69 1.12 10.25
N VAL A 262 -5.76 0.18 10.04
CA VAL A 262 -5.17 -0.61 11.12
C VAL A 262 -3.66 -0.42 11.20
N ASN A 263 -3.18 0.12 12.33
CA ASN A 263 -1.74 0.21 12.63
C ASN A 263 -1.40 -0.50 13.95
N ALA A 264 -0.22 -1.14 13.98
CA ALA A 264 0.26 -1.86 15.15
C ALA A 264 1.26 -1.02 15.95
N GLN A 265 1.12 -0.96 17.26
CA GLN A 265 2.01 -0.22 18.17
C GLN A 265 3.47 -0.68 18.09
N ASP A 266 3.71 -1.95 17.74
CA ASP A 266 5.04 -2.53 17.57
C ASP A 266 5.56 -2.49 16.14
N ASP A 267 4.92 -1.77 15.21
CA ASP A 267 5.39 -1.65 13.83
C ASP A 267 6.77 -0.95 13.79
N PRO A 268 7.83 -1.60 13.25
CA PRO A 268 9.17 -1.05 13.27
C PRO A 268 9.35 0.18 12.37
N PHE A 269 8.41 0.46 11.45
CA PHE A 269 8.51 1.55 10.48
C PHE A 269 7.67 2.76 10.85
N LEU A 270 6.74 2.60 11.80
CA LEU A 270 5.82 3.67 12.20
C LEU A 270 6.30 4.34 13.48
N THR A 271 6.06 5.65 13.55
CA THR A 271 6.27 6.48 14.75
C THR A 271 4.92 7.03 15.22
N PRO A 272 4.80 7.60 16.43
CA PRO A 272 3.55 8.17 16.92
C PRO A 272 2.87 9.15 15.96
N GLU A 273 3.63 9.89 15.15
CA GLU A 273 3.14 10.83 14.14
C GLU A 273 2.29 10.14 13.06
N CYS A 274 2.56 8.86 12.77
CA CYS A 274 1.81 8.04 11.83
C CYS A 274 0.44 7.55 12.36
N TYR A 275 0.05 7.92 13.58
CA TYR A 275 -1.21 7.51 14.22
C TYR A 275 -2.17 8.71 14.20
N PRO A 276 -3.10 8.79 13.22
CA PRO A 276 -3.94 9.96 12.99
C PRO A 276 -5.12 10.01 13.96
N LEU A 277 -4.86 10.02 15.27
CA LEU A 277 -5.89 9.99 16.31
C LEU A 277 -6.80 11.23 16.24
N GLU A 278 -6.23 12.40 16.01
CA GLU A 278 -6.99 13.65 15.93
C GLU A 278 -7.82 13.72 14.66
N GLU A 279 -7.26 13.31 13.52
CA GLU A 279 -7.95 13.30 12.23
C GLU A 279 -9.08 12.25 12.22
N ALA A 280 -8.83 11.07 12.79
CA ALA A 280 -9.85 10.03 12.95
C ALA A 280 -11.01 10.53 13.83
N ALA A 281 -10.72 11.20 14.95
CA ALA A 281 -11.76 11.71 15.85
C ALA A 281 -12.69 12.74 15.19
N ARG A 282 -12.27 13.37 14.08
CA ARG A 282 -13.03 14.38 13.35
C ARG A 282 -13.83 13.83 12.16
N ASN A 283 -13.66 12.55 11.80
CA ASN A 283 -14.31 11.95 10.64
C ASN A 283 -15.08 10.68 11.01
N GLU A 284 -16.41 10.72 10.92
CA GLU A 284 -17.29 9.58 11.24
C GLU A 284 -17.16 8.40 10.26
N ASN A 285 -16.67 8.66 9.04
CA ASN A 285 -16.41 7.62 8.05
C ASN A 285 -15.05 6.94 8.25
N PHE A 286 -14.20 7.45 9.14
CA PHE A 286 -12.85 6.94 9.33
C PHE A 286 -12.74 6.14 10.63
N PHE A 287 -12.39 4.87 10.51
CA PHE A 287 -12.24 3.94 11.62
C PHE A 287 -10.76 3.62 11.79
N PHE A 288 -10.16 4.07 12.88
CA PHE A 288 -8.78 3.80 13.22
C PHE A 288 -8.68 2.75 14.32
N GLU A 289 -8.18 1.57 13.97
CA GLU A 289 -7.94 0.45 14.89
C GLU A 289 -6.45 0.34 15.20
N ILE A 290 -6.11 0.40 16.49
CA ILE A 290 -4.73 0.24 16.95
C ILE A 290 -4.59 -1.15 17.60
N THR A 291 -3.67 -1.95 17.07
CA THR A 291 -3.34 -3.25 17.66
C THR A 291 -2.06 -3.14 18.51
N ARG A 292 -1.96 -3.92 19.58
CA ARG A 292 -0.72 -3.96 20.40
C ARG A 292 0.46 -4.56 19.64
N HIS A 293 0.16 -5.59 18.84
CA HIS A 293 1.13 -6.31 18.03
C HIS A 293 0.63 -6.39 16.60
N GLY A 294 1.54 -6.54 15.65
CA GLY A 294 1.18 -6.63 14.24
C GLY A 294 2.37 -6.52 13.32
N GLY A 295 3.47 -5.91 13.79
CA GLY A 295 4.65 -5.62 12.98
C GLY A 295 4.27 -4.80 11.75
N HIS A 296 5.16 -4.73 10.76
CA HIS A 296 4.85 -4.09 9.49
C HIS A 296 4.23 -5.11 8.53
N VAL A 297 2.93 -5.00 8.26
CA VAL A 297 2.16 -5.87 7.36
C VAL A 297 2.19 -7.36 7.80
N GLY A 298 2.37 -7.61 9.09
CA GLY A 298 2.51 -8.95 9.64
C GLY A 298 1.16 -9.59 9.95
N PHE A 299 0.47 -9.07 10.99
CA PHE A 299 -0.85 -9.51 11.48
C PHE A 299 -1.08 -11.04 11.45
N VAL A 300 -0.04 -11.80 11.81
CA VAL A 300 0.01 -13.26 11.69
C VAL A 300 -1.06 -13.90 12.56
N ALA A 301 -1.84 -14.81 11.98
CA ALA A 301 -2.76 -15.66 12.70
C ALA A 301 -2.60 -17.11 12.23
N PHE A 302 -2.67 -18.05 13.18
CA PHE A 302 -2.67 -19.48 12.88
C PHE A 302 -4.08 -20.01 13.08
N ASN A 303 -4.72 -20.39 11.98
CA ASN A 303 -6.06 -20.98 11.96
C ASN A 303 -6.14 -22.03 10.84
N ALA A 304 -7.19 -22.86 10.88
CA ALA A 304 -7.40 -23.93 9.91
C ALA A 304 -7.47 -23.42 8.46
N SER A 305 -8.05 -22.23 8.25
CA SER A 305 -8.18 -21.58 6.95
C SER A 305 -6.88 -20.99 6.41
N ARG A 306 -5.79 -20.98 7.22
CA ARG A 306 -4.49 -20.37 6.93
C ARG A 306 -4.59 -18.90 6.49
N GLN A 307 -5.56 -18.18 7.03
CA GLN A 307 -5.81 -16.76 6.76
C GLN A 307 -5.17 -15.91 7.86
N TYR A 308 -4.56 -14.79 7.50
CA TYR A 308 -4.04 -13.86 8.49
C TYR A 308 -5.15 -12.97 9.04
N TRP A 309 -4.93 -12.35 10.19
CA TRP A 309 -5.97 -11.57 10.84
C TRP A 309 -6.36 -10.34 10.02
N SER A 310 -5.41 -9.67 9.35
CA SER A 310 -5.70 -8.53 8.48
C SER A 310 -6.68 -8.88 7.35
N GLU A 311 -6.58 -10.10 6.82
CA GLU A 311 -7.48 -10.61 5.78
C GLU A 311 -8.90 -10.82 6.31
N LEU A 312 -9.01 -11.50 7.46
CA LEU A 312 -10.31 -11.73 8.11
C LEU A 312 -10.95 -10.43 8.55
N ARG A 313 -10.15 -9.49 9.07
CA ARG A 313 -10.61 -8.17 9.49
C ARG A 313 -11.13 -7.36 8.31
N THR A 314 -10.43 -7.41 7.18
CA THR A 314 -10.90 -6.77 5.93
C THR A 314 -12.24 -7.35 5.50
N ALA A 315 -12.36 -8.68 5.40
CA ALA A 315 -13.63 -9.32 5.02
C ALA A 315 -14.78 -8.95 5.97
N ALA A 316 -14.52 -8.90 7.27
CA ALA A 316 -15.52 -8.48 8.25
C ALA A 316 -15.98 -7.03 8.03
N PHE A 317 -15.03 -6.11 7.82
CA PHE A 317 -15.31 -4.69 7.58
C PHE A 317 -16.08 -4.47 6.28
N LEU A 318 -15.71 -5.18 5.20
CA LEU A 318 -16.41 -5.10 3.92
C LEU A 318 -17.86 -5.59 4.01
N ASN A 319 -18.13 -6.57 4.88
CA ASN A 319 -19.49 -7.08 5.14
C ASN A 319 -20.29 -6.22 6.15
N GLY A 320 -19.77 -5.07 6.58
CA GLY A 320 -20.46 -4.16 7.50
C GLY A 320 -20.29 -4.47 8.99
N ASN A 321 -19.48 -5.47 9.36
CA ASN A 321 -19.12 -5.72 10.76
C ASN A 321 -18.00 -4.76 11.17
N SER A 322 -18.38 -3.64 11.79
CA SER A 322 -17.47 -2.60 12.26
C SER A 322 -16.83 -2.96 13.59
#